data_AF-A0A0P7XW89-F1
#
_entry.id   AF-A0A0P7XW89-F1
#
_cell.length_a   1.000
_cell.length_b   1.000
_cell.length_c   1.000
_cell.angle_alpha   90.00
_cell.angle_beta   90.00
_cell.angle_gamma   90.00
#
_symmetry.space_group_name_H-M   'P 1'
#
loop_
_entity.id
_entity.type
_entity.pdbx_description
1 polymer ?
#
loop_
_entity_poly.entity_id
_entity_poly.type
_entity_poly.pdbx_seq_one_letter_code
_entity_poly.pdbx_strand_id
1 'polypeptide(L)' 'LDIAASVGLHRAAAKAGLDDPELEARVIAEEQQAWDFNITGVPAMIINGRFLIPGAQAPEVYVNALRRVAQKSRTPS' A
#
# COMPACT_ATOMS: atom_id res chain seq x y z
N LEU A 1 -6.56 2.38 -21.03
CA LEU A 1 -7.97 2.80 -20.85
C LEU A 1 -8.96 1.63 -20.84
N ASP A 2 -8.74 0.56 -21.62
CA ASP A 2 -9.66 -0.58 -21.66
C ASP A 2 -9.70 -1.36 -20.34
N ILE A 3 -8.54 -1.51 -19.66
CA ILE A 3 -8.46 -2.08 -18.30
C ILE A 3 -9.28 -1.26 -17.29
N ALA A 4 -9.20 0.08 -17.35
CA ALA A 4 -9.97 0.94 -16.47
C ALA A 4 -11.48 0.76 -16.70
N ALA A 5 -11.91 0.70 -17.97
CA ALA A 5 -13.30 0.45 -18.32
C ALA A 5 -13.78 -0.95 -17.91
N SER A 6 -12.92 -1.98 -18.00
CA SER A 6 -13.29 -3.35 -17.64
C SER A 6 -13.55 -3.54 -16.14
N VAL A 7 -13.00 -2.66 -15.29
CA VAL A 7 -13.27 -2.62 -13.84
C VAL A 7 -14.31 -1.58 -13.45
N GLY A 8 -14.99 -0.97 -14.43
CA GLY A 8 -16.12 -0.04 -14.22
C GLY A 8 -15.74 1.45 -14.07
N LEU A 9 -14.47 1.83 -14.29
CA LEU A 9 -14.06 3.23 -14.22
C LEU A 9 -14.47 3.99 -15.50
N HIS A 10 -14.87 5.27 -15.33
CA HIS A 10 -15.18 6.14 -16.46
C HIS A 10 -13.94 6.41 -17.32
N ARG A 11 -14.02 6.08 -18.62
CA ARG A 11 -12.88 6.18 -19.56
C ARG A 11 -12.27 7.59 -19.61
N ALA A 12 -13.10 8.63 -19.65
CA ALA A 12 -12.64 10.01 -19.73
C ALA A 12 -11.90 10.45 -18.45
N ALA A 13 -12.45 10.11 -17.27
CA ALA A 13 -11.80 10.40 -15.99
C ALA A 13 -10.49 9.60 -15.82
N ALA A 14 -10.48 8.32 -16.22
CA ALA A 14 -9.26 7.51 -16.21
C ALA A 14 -8.19 8.08 -17.15
N LYS A 15 -8.58 8.62 -18.32
CA LYS A 15 -7.63 9.32 -19.19
C LYS A 15 -7.09 10.59 -18.54
N ALA A 16 -7.97 11.42 -17.97
CA ALA A 16 -7.53 12.64 -17.29
C ALA A 16 -6.57 12.33 -16.14
N GLY A 17 -6.84 11.31 -15.34
CA GLY A 17 -5.96 10.90 -14.24
C GLY A 17 -4.59 10.37 -14.68
N LEU A 18 -4.47 9.81 -15.89
CA LEU A 18 -3.16 9.42 -16.44
C LEU A 18 -2.30 10.62 -16.84
N ASP A 19 -2.94 11.76 -17.14
CA ASP A 19 -2.28 13.01 -17.54
C ASP A 19 -2.24 14.01 -16.34
N ASP A 20 -2.59 13.58 -15.12
CA ASP A 20 -2.71 14.43 -13.93
C ASP A 20 -1.39 14.49 -13.14
N PRO A 21 -0.73 15.66 -13.07
CA PRO A 21 0.55 15.82 -12.39
C PRO A 21 0.45 15.65 -10.86
N GLU A 22 -0.72 15.86 -10.25
CA GLU A 22 -0.89 15.63 -8.81
C GLU A 22 -0.91 14.14 -8.50
N LEU A 23 -1.53 13.32 -9.35
CA LEU A 23 -1.50 11.86 -9.21
C LEU A 23 -0.09 11.31 -9.45
N GLU A 24 0.64 11.85 -10.43
CA GLU A 24 2.06 11.51 -10.64
C GLU A 24 2.90 11.83 -9.41
N ALA A 25 2.79 13.05 -8.87
CA ALA A 25 3.52 13.47 -7.67
C ALA A 25 3.20 12.58 -6.45
N ARG A 26 1.96 12.13 -6.32
CA ARG A 26 1.55 11.20 -5.24
C ARG A 26 2.21 9.83 -5.38
N VAL A 27 2.27 9.26 -6.57
CA VAL A 27 2.94 7.97 -6.81
C VAL A 27 4.43 8.07 -6.45
N ILE A 28 5.10 9.14 -6.88
CA ILE A 28 6.52 9.37 -6.55
C ILE A 28 6.73 9.53 -5.04
N ALA A 29 5.85 10.25 -4.36
CA ALA A 29 5.93 10.41 -2.90
C ALA A 29 5.74 9.08 -2.16
N GLU A 30 4.82 8.22 -2.62
CA GLU A 30 4.60 6.88 -2.06
C GLU A 30 5.81 5.96 -2.29
N GLU A 31 6.45 6.02 -3.46
CA GLU A 31 7.69 5.29 -3.73
C GLU A 31 8.83 5.77 -2.81
N GLN A 32 9.02 7.08 -2.66
CA GLN A 32 10.02 7.65 -1.75
C GLN A 32 9.78 7.20 -0.30
N GLN A 33 8.53 7.21 0.14
CA GLN A 33 8.16 6.74 1.47
C GLN A 33 8.50 5.24 1.65
N ALA A 34 8.32 4.41 0.62
CA ALA A 34 8.71 3.00 0.67
C ALA A 34 10.24 2.83 0.84
N TRP A 35 11.04 3.65 0.15
CA TRP A 35 12.50 3.68 0.33
C TRP A 35 12.89 4.09 1.75
N ASP A 36 12.24 5.09 2.33
CA ASP A 36 12.48 5.52 3.71
C ASP A 36 12.16 4.41 4.74
N PHE A 37 11.24 3.51 4.39
CA PHE A 37 10.94 2.30 5.17
C PHE A 37 11.88 1.10 4.88
N ASN A 38 12.95 1.29 4.10
CA ASN A 38 13.87 0.24 3.65
C ASN A 38 13.17 -0.90 2.88
N ILE A 39 12.09 -0.59 2.17
CA ILE A 39 11.41 -1.56 1.31
C ILE A 39 12.17 -1.62 -0.02
N THR A 40 12.86 -2.74 -0.25
CA THR A 40 13.65 -2.97 -1.47
C THR A 40 13.01 -3.98 -2.42
N GLY A 41 11.83 -4.52 -2.07
CA GLY A 41 11.13 -5.51 -2.88
C GLY A 41 9.65 -5.61 -2.51
N VAL A 42 8.85 -6.03 -3.50
CA VAL A 42 7.38 -6.15 -3.41
C VAL A 42 6.93 -7.61 -3.55
N PRO A 43 5.78 -8.02 -2.97
CA PRO A 43 4.87 -7.19 -2.16
C PRO A 43 5.44 -6.94 -0.75
N ALA A 44 5.10 -5.79 -0.17
CA ALA A 44 5.45 -5.42 1.20
C ALA A 44 4.25 -4.75 1.85
N MET A 45 3.89 -5.17 3.07
CA MET A 45 2.71 -4.67 3.77
C MET A 45 3.11 -3.95 5.05
N ILE A 46 2.58 -2.75 5.26
CA ILE A 46 2.79 -1.97 6.49
C ILE A 46 1.51 -1.98 7.31
N ILE A 47 1.56 -2.51 8.53
CA ILE A 47 0.43 -2.51 9.47
C ILE A 47 0.63 -1.41 10.51
N ASN A 48 -0.39 -0.55 10.65
CA ASN A 48 -0.42 0.55 11.61
C ASN A 48 0.83 1.47 11.54
N GLY A 49 1.36 1.68 10.34
CA GLY A 49 2.54 2.53 10.08
C GLY A 49 3.85 2.08 10.74
N ARG A 50 3.90 0.88 11.33
CA ARG A 50 5.02 0.46 12.20
C ARG A 50 5.49 -0.97 11.98
N PHE A 51 4.63 -1.85 11.48
CA PHE A 51 4.95 -3.27 11.33
C PHE A 51 5.04 -3.62 9.85
N LEU A 52 6.27 -3.80 9.36
CA LEU A 52 6.55 -4.22 7.99
C LEU A 52 6.50 -5.76 7.90
N ILE A 53 5.74 -6.27 6.92
CA ILE A 53 5.73 -7.67 6.49
C ILE A 53 6.25 -7.71 5.05
N PRO A 54 7.52 -8.10 4.84
CA PRO A 54 8.10 -8.18 3.51
C PRO A 54 7.73 -9.51 2.82
N GLY A 55 7.48 -9.44 1.51
CA GLY A 55 7.21 -10.57 0.64
C GLY A 55 5.77 -11.09 0.67
N ALA A 56 5.47 -11.98 -0.27
CA ALA A 56 4.21 -12.72 -0.31
C ALA A 56 4.23 -13.80 0.78
N GLN A 57 3.84 -13.42 2.00
CA GLN A 57 3.84 -14.31 3.15
C GLN A 57 2.60 -15.21 3.18
N ALA A 58 2.69 -16.32 3.92
CA ALA A 58 1.56 -17.18 4.18
C ALA A 58 0.49 -16.46 5.05
N PRO A 59 -0.80 -16.78 4.93
CA PRO A 59 -1.88 -16.15 5.70
C PRO A 59 -1.64 -16.14 7.21
N GLU A 60 -1.03 -17.19 7.75
CA GLU A 60 -0.75 -17.34 9.18
C GLU A 60 0.21 -16.25 9.70
N VAL A 61 1.16 -15.81 8.86
CA VAL A 61 2.09 -14.72 9.18
C VAL A 61 1.33 -13.41 9.35
N TYR A 62 0.39 -13.12 8.44
CA TYR A 62 -0.47 -11.94 8.53
C TYR A 62 -1.36 -11.98 9.78
N VAL A 63 -1.98 -13.12 10.07
CA VAL A 63 -2.82 -13.29 11.27
C VAL A 63 -2.03 -13.02 12.54
N ASN A 64 -0.81 -13.58 12.65
CA ASN A 64 0.04 -13.39 13.81
C ASN A 64 0.52 -11.94 13.95
N ALA A 65 0.89 -11.30 12.84
CA ALA A 65 1.28 -9.90 12.84
C ALA A 65 0.12 -8.99 13.29
N LEU A 66 -1.07 -9.16 12.72
CA LEU A 66 -2.28 -8.41 13.10
C LEU A 66 -2.63 -8.58 14.57
N ARG A 67 -2.58 -9.82 15.10
CA ARG A 67 -2.77 -10.10 16.54
C ARG A 67 -1.76 -9.35 17.41
N ARG A 68 -0.48 -9.34 17.02
CA ARG A 68 0.59 -8.64 17.76
C ARG A 68 0.38 -7.12 17.75
N VAL A 69 -0.05 -6.54 16.63
CA VAL A 69 -0.39 -5.11 16.55
C VAL A 69 -1.58 -4.78 17.44
N ALA A 70 -2.64 -5.60 17.41
CA ALA A 70 -3.83 -5.41 18.22
C ALA A 70 -3.53 -5.47 19.72
N GLN A 71 -2.69 -6.42 20.17
CA GLN A 71 -2.25 -6.52 21.56
C GLN A 71 -1.47 -5.27 22.00
N LYS A 72 -0.49 -4.83 21.19
CA LYS A 72 0.33 -3.65 21.48
C LYS A 72 -0.45 -2.34 21.49
N SER A 73 -1.55 -2.26 20.74
CA SER A 73 -2.42 -1.07 20.70
C SER A 73 -3.40 -1.02 21.88
N ARG A 74 -3.59 -2.13 22.60
CA ARG A 74 -4.55 -2.26 23.71
C ARG A 74 -3.92 -2.12 25.09
N THR A 75 -2.59 -2.15 25.18
CA THR A 75 -1.85 -1.81 26.40
C THR A 75 -1.48 -0.33 26.33
N PRO A 76 -2.11 0.57 27.10
CA PRO A 76 -1.64 1.94 27.20
C PRO A 76 -0.25 1.92 27.86
N SER A 77 0.70 2.65 27.27
CA SER A 77 1.94 3.01 27.96
C SER A 77 1.68 4.11 28.97
#